data_AF-A0A202DKX3-F1
#
_entry.id   AF-A0A202DKX3-F1
#
_cell.length_a   1.000
_cell.length_b   1.000
_cell.length_c   1.000
_cell.angle_alpha   90.00
_cell.angle_beta   90.00
_cell.angle_gamma   90.00
#
_symmetry.space_group_name_H-M   'P 1'
#
loop_
_entity.id
_entity.type
_entity.pdbx_description
1 polymer ?
#
loop_
_entity_poly.entity_id
_entity_poly.type
_entity_poly.pdbx_seq_one_letter_code
_entity_poly.pdbx_strand_id
1 'polypeptide(L)'
;TDTDWSGSDGAGLGARGASNTGGRGGGDSSTESFEGQIAIFRAYKNRILDSDQVMTNYNSVAGGSALIDNIPPSAISDSEAELRATMRFDDPDYDLTVFWGEVDGGTNPLDWAQSAFVISFTNVQYQAALWDYTATGLVPEQTYYYRFRLSNAGTNAWASPSWKFSTLPLMDVGPVTTNHLVPHSWLNSYDSSWTNDAEAEVMLDHDGDGYTTWQEYWCGTDPNNSNSFFKTDAVYRVGQQVCVEWQHDNPDGQLPPIAIYSCSNLISGVWQYAGEKNPTDGLNTWLSTPSQKLFYRLVVTNTP
;
A
#
# COMPACT_ATOMS: atom_id res chain seq x y z
N THR A 1 -30.04 -46.44 -0.23
CA THR A 1 -28.67 -46.96 -0.37
C THR A 1 -27.79 -46.03 0.43
N ASP A 2 -27.43 -46.50 1.61
CA ASP A 2 -26.70 -45.75 2.64
C ASP A 2 -25.28 -45.45 2.13
N THR A 3 -24.93 -44.18 1.98
CA THR A 3 -23.66 -43.72 1.39
C THR A 3 -22.67 -43.20 2.43
N ASP A 4 -22.99 -43.30 3.71
CA ASP A 4 -22.08 -42.89 4.78
C ASP A 4 -21.20 -44.06 5.21
N TRP A 5 -19.88 -43.84 5.18
CA TRP A 5 -18.92 -44.75 5.79
C TRP A 5 -19.06 -44.65 7.31
N SER A 6 -19.96 -45.44 7.88
CA SER A 6 -19.94 -45.69 9.33
C SER A 6 -18.77 -46.61 9.65
N GLY A 7 -18.10 -46.41 10.79
CA GLY A 7 -16.94 -47.20 11.25
C GLY A 7 -17.22 -48.69 11.52
N SER A 8 -18.28 -49.25 10.94
CA SER A 8 -18.66 -50.66 10.96
C SER A 8 -18.29 -51.40 9.66
N ASP A 9 -17.78 -50.71 8.64
CA ASP A 9 -17.38 -51.32 7.37
C ASP A 9 -15.98 -51.97 7.45
N GLY A 10 -15.85 -53.17 6.89
CA GLY A 10 -14.62 -53.98 7.01
C GLY A 10 -13.38 -53.39 6.33
N ALA A 11 -13.53 -52.31 5.57
CA ALA A 11 -12.46 -51.56 4.90
C ALA A 11 -12.33 -50.11 5.42
N GLY A 12 -13.10 -49.73 6.43
CA GLY A 12 -13.06 -48.42 7.06
C GLY A 12 -11.75 -48.15 7.77
N LEU A 13 -11.19 -46.97 7.53
CA LEU A 13 -10.09 -46.46 8.35
C LEU A 13 -10.66 -46.04 9.71
N GLY A 14 -10.43 -46.88 10.73
CA GLY A 14 -10.65 -46.50 12.12
C GLY A 14 -11.93 -47.01 12.80
N ALA A 15 -12.36 -48.26 12.59
CA ALA A 15 -12.93 -49.12 13.64
C ALA A 15 -13.18 -50.55 13.14
N ARG A 16 -13.21 -51.50 14.08
CA ARG A 16 -13.35 -52.94 13.85
C ARG A 16 -14.75 -53.29 13.29
N GLY A 17 -14.78 -54.02 12.18
CA GLY A 17 -15.98 -54.69 11.65
C GLY A 17 -15.80 -56.16 11.24
N ALA A 18 -14.61 -56.75 11.38
CA ALA A 18 -14.43 -58.20 11.29
C ALA A 18 -13.31 -58.65 12.23
N SER A 19 -13.49 -59.83 12.82
CA SER A 19 -12.60 -60.49 13.77
C SER A 19 -11.10 -60.22 13.50
N ASN A 20 -10.42 -59.63 14.48
CA ASN A 20 -8.95 -59.59 14.60
C ASN A 20 -8.10 -58.64 13.74
N THR A 21 -8.64 -57.55 13.21
CA THR A 21 -7.79 -56.56 12.50
C THR A 21 -8.16 -55.14 12.88
N GLY A 22 -7.30 -54.45 13.65
CA GLY A 22 -7.41 -52.98 13.78
C GLY A 22 -7.11 -52.31 15.13
N GLY A 23 -6.45 -52.95 16.10
CA GLY A 23 -6.11 -52.31 17.39
C GLY A 23 -4.64 -52.48 17.80
N ARG A 24 -4.08 -51.49 18.50
CA ARG A 24 -2.69 -51.45 19.01
C ARG A 24 -2.52 -52.30 20.27
N GLY A 25 -2.78 -53.61 20.17
CA GLY A 25 -2.55 -54.55 21.27
C GLY A 25 -3.52 -54.42 22.47
N GLY A 26 -3.53 -55.43 23.33
CA GLY A 26 -4.58 -55.69 24.34
C GLY A 26 -4.63 -54.78 25.57
N GLY A 27 -4.17 -53.53 25.49
CA GLY A 27 -4.13 -52.59 26.61
C GLY A 27 -5.24 -51.53 26.65
N ASP A 28 -5.85 -51.21 25.50
CA ASP A 28 -6.76 -50.06 25.36
C ASP A 28 -8.23 -50.51 25.17
N SER A 29 -8.69 -51.48 25.97
CA SER A 29 -10.03 -52.11 25.86
C SER A 29 -11.20 -51.21 26.26
N SER A 30 -11.01 -49.90 26.39
CA SER A 30 -12.02 -48.97 26.94
C SER A 30 -11.86 -47.53 26.45
N THR A 31 -11.05 -47.28 25.42
CA THR A 31 -10.96 -45.95 24.83
C THR A 31 -12.06 -45.80 23.79
N GLU A 32 -12.81 -44.71 23.88
CA GLU A 32 -13.85 -44.32 22.95
C GLU A 32 -13.36 -44.34 21.50
N SER A 33 -14.21 -44.81 20.58
CA SER A 33 -13.96 -44.70 19.14
C SER A 33 -13.71 -43.23 18.79
N PHE A 34 -12.83 -42.96 17.84
CA PHE A 34 -12.73 -41.63 17.27
C PHE A 34 -14.05 -41.34 16.53
N GLU A 35 -14.96 -40.61 17.19
CA GLU A 35 -16.21 -40.12 16.59
C GLU A 35 -16.00 -38.89 15.70
N GLY A 36 -14.74 -38.49 15.49
CA GLY A 36 -14.40 -37.40 14.59
C GLY A 36 -14.61 -37.82 13.13
N GLN A 37 -15.18 -36.91 12.34
CA GLN A 37 -15.20 -37.05 10.89
C GLN A 37 -13.77 -36.86 10.36
N ILE A 38 -13.28 -37.80 9.55
CA ILE A 38 -12.06 -37.61 8.77
C ILE A 38 -12.38 -36.56 7.71
N ALA A 39 -11.88 -35.33 7.88
CA ALA A 39 -12.18 -34.24 6.96
C ALA A 39 -11.61 -34.50 5.55
N ILE A 40 -10.39 -35.05 5.44
CA ILE A 40 -9.72 -35.33 4.15
C ILE A 40 -8.78 -36.54 4.28
N PHE A 41 -8.76 -37.41 3.27
CA PHE A 41 -7.77 -38.48 3.10
C PHE A 41 -7.09 -38.35 1.72
N ARG A 42 -5.75 -38.35 1.69
CA ARG A 42 -4.96 -38.35 0.44
C ARG A 42 -3.99 -39.53 0.44
N ALA A 43 -4.09 -40.37 -0.58
CA ALA A 43 -3.19 -41.50 -0.80
C ALA A 43 -2.31 -41.29 -2.03
N TYR A 44 -1.02 -41.58 -1.90
CA TYR A 44 -0.05 -41.46 -2.99
C TYR A 44 0.49 -42.86 -3.35
N LYS A 45 0.28 -43.28 -4.60
CA LYS A 45 0.74 -44.60 -5.07
C LYS A 45 2.25 -44.59 -5.28
N ASN A 46 2.95 -45.55 -4.67
CA ASN A 46 4.40 -45.75 -4.80
C ASN A 46 5.26 -44.53 -4.45
N ARG A 47 4.78 -43.65 -3.56
CA ARG A 47 5.51 -42.45 -3.13
C ARG A 47 5.44 -42.30 -1.63
N ILE A 48 6.60 -42.16 -0.99
CA ILE A 48 6.73 -41.70 0.39
C ILE A 48 6.95 -40.18 0.32
N LEU A 49 6.16 -39.42 1.08
CA LEU A 49 6.32 -37.97 1.17
C LEU A 49 7.47 -37.64 2.13
N ASP A 50 8.25 -36.63 1.79
CA ASP A 50 9.20 -36.01 2.73
C ASP A 50 8.48 -35.06 3.71
N SER A 51 9.21 -34.56 4.71
CA SER A 51 8.65 -33.69 5.76
C SER A 51 8.01 -32.43 5.20
N ASP A 52 8.57 -31.85 4.15
CA ASP A 52 8.10 -30.60 3.56
C ASP A 52 6.83 -30.84 2.74
N GLN A 53 6.75 -31.95 2.03
CA GLN A 53 5.56 -32.39 1.30
C GLN A 53 4.41 -32.76 2.25
N VAL A 54 4.71 -33.40 3.39
CA VAL A 54 3.72 -33.67 4.44
C VAL A 54 3.21 -32.34 5.02
N MET A 55 4.10 -31.39 5.30
CA MET A 55 3.74 -30.08 5.83
C MET A 55 2.92 -29.26 4.82
N THR A 56 3.25 -29.33 3.53
CA THR A 56 2.47 -28.71 2.43
C THR A 56 1.08 -29.32 2.35
N ASN A 57 0.97 -30.66 2.38
CA ASN A 57 -0.32 -31.34 2.38
C ASN A 57 -1.15 -30.97 3.62
N TYR A 58 -0.55 -30.98 4.80
CA TYR A 58 -1.20 -30.56 6.03
C TYR A 58 -1.69 -29.11 5.93
N ASN A 59 -0.84 -28.17 5.49
CA ASN A 59 -1.23 -26.77 5.37
C ASN A 59 -2.31 -26.51 4.32
N SER A 60 -2.34 -27.27 3.22
CA SER A 60 -3.42 -27.17 2.22
C SER A 60 -4.78 -27.68 2.71
N VAL A 61 -4.82 -28.39 3.84
CA VAL A 61 -6.02 -29.03 4.40
C VAL A 61 -6.41 -28.42 5.74
N ALA A 62 -5.49 -28.42 6.70
CA ALA A 62 -5.66 -27.89 8.04
C ALA A 62 -5.54 -26.36 8.09
N GLY A 63 -4.93 -25.75 7.08
CA GLY A 63 -4.68 -24.32 7.06
C GLY A 63 -5.94 -23.49 6.85
N GLY A 64 -6.98 -23.98 6.14
CA GLY A 64 -8.16 -23.18 5.79
C GLY A 64 -7.82 -21.76 5.27
N SER A 65 -6.57 -21.55 4.83
CA SER A 65 -5.98 -20.25 4.60
C SER A 65 -6.16 -19.99 3.12
N ALA A 66 -6.89 -18.95 2.77
CA ALA A 66 -7.07 -18.61 1.38
C ALA A 66 -5.69 -18.39 0.74
N LEU A 67 -5.57 -18.78 -0.54
CA LEU A 67 -4.38 -18.54 -1.35
C LEU A 67 -4.04 -17.03 -1.41
N ILE A 68 -5.08 -16.22 -1.25
CA ILE A 68 -5.02 -14.77 -1.18
C ILE A 68 -6.08 -14.27 -0.20
N ASP A 69 -5.68 -13.35 0.68
CA ASP A 69 -6.56 -12.67 1.64
C ASP A 69 -6.44 -11.17 1.42
N ASN A 70 -7.55 -10.45 1.33
CA ASN A 70 -7.47 -9.00 1.34
C ASN A 70 -7.27 -8.53 2.78
N ILE A 71 -6.33 -7.61 2.98
CA ILE A 71 -6.16 -6.89 4.24
C ILE A 71 -6.71 -5.48 4.08
N PRO A 72 -7.04 -4.72 5.14
CA PRO A 72 -7.61 -3.38 5.00
C PRO A 72 -6.78 -2.46 4.08
N PRO A 73 -7.40 -1.53 3.35
CA PRO A 73 -6.65 -0.55 2.56
C PRO A 73 -5.90 0.45 3.47
N SER A 74 -4.95 1.18 2.90
CA SER A 74 -4.22 2.27 3.56
C SER A 74 -4.11 3.48 2.64
N ALA A 75 -3.47 4.55 3.14
CA ALA A 75 -3.18 5.77 2.38
C ALA A 75 -4.40 6.28 1.57
N ILE A 76 -5.59 6.26 2.20
CA ILE A 76 -6.83 6.70 1.56
C ILE A 76 -6.83 8.22 1.54
N SER A 77 -6.90 8.80 0.36
CA SER A 77 -7.10 10.24 0.12
C SER A 77 -8.49 10.50 -0.46
N ASP A 78 -8.71 11.71 -0.97
CA ASP A 78 -9.91 12.12 -1.69
C ASP A 78 -10.01 11.50 -3.10
N SER A 79 -8.87 11.10 -3.67
CA SER A 79 -8.75 10.69 -5.07
C SER A 79 -7.92 9.43 -5.28
N GLU A 80 -7.29 8.90 -4.23
CA GLU A 80 -6.45 7.72 -4.26
C GLU A 80 -6.65 6.82 -3.04
N ALA A 81 -6.30 5.54 -3.16
CA ALA A 81 -6.21 4.62 -2.04
C ALA A 81 -5.26 3.46 -2.34
N GLU A 82 -4.52 3.02 -1.33
CA GLU A 82 -3.66 1.84 -1.41
C GLU A 82 -4.46 0.58 -1.05
N LEU A 83 -4.76 -0.23 -2.07
CA LEU A 83 -5.47 -1.50 -1.95
C LEU A 83 -4.47 -2.61 -1.64
N ARG A 84 -4.76 -3.47 -0.66
CA ARG A 84 -3.76 -4.42 -0.16
C ARG A 84 -4.26 -5.85 0.00
N ALA A 85 -3.35 -6.80 -0.18
CA ALA A 85 -3.59 -8.22 0.03
C ALA A 85 -2.35 -8.94 0.59
N THR A 86 -2.59 -10.04 1.30
CA THR A 86 -1.56 -11.02 1.65
C THR A 86 -1.77 -12.28 0.83
N MET A 87 -0.68 -12.89 0.40
CA MET A 87 -0.73 -14.03 -0.50
C MET A 87 0.16 -15.16 -0.01
N ARG A 88 -0.24 -16.36 -0.38
CA ARG A 88 0.49 -17.61 -0.18
C ARG A 88 0.43 -18.40 -1.47
N PHE A 89 1.58 -18.69 -2.08
CA PHE A 89 1.64 -19.47 -3.33
C PHE A 89 1.88 -20.96 -3.04
N ASP A 90 1.15 -21.84 -3.71
CA ASP A 90 1.36 -23.30 -3.73
C ASP A 90 1.80 -23.83 -5.12
N ASP A 91 1.65 -23.02 -6.17
CA ASP A 91 2.13 -23.23 -7.55
C ASP A 91 3.15 -22.15 -7.96
N PRO A 92 4.15 -22.46 -8.82
CA PRO A 92 5.12 -21.50 -9.35
C PRO A 92 4.57 -20.30 -10.14
N ASP A 93 3.40 -20.43 -10.79
CA ASP A 93 2.97 -19.46 -11.80
C ASP A 93 1.56 -18.89 -11.53
N TYR A 94 1.45 -17.57 -11.39
CA TYR A 94 0.18 -16.87 -11.14
C TYR A 94 0.14 -15.43 -11.66
N ASP A 95 -1.03 -14.98 -12.09
CA ASP A 95 -1.32 -13.57 -12.37
C ASP A 95 -2.15 -12.95 -11.25
N LEU A 96 -1.67 -11.84 -10.69
CA LEU A 96 -2.37 -11.05 -9.68
C LEU A 96 -3.08 -9.88 -10.35
N THR A 97 -4.39 -9.79 -10.15
CA THR A 97 -5.24 -8.70 -10.65
C THR A 97 -6.07 -8.14 -9.50
N VAL A 98 -6.17 -6.81 -9.39
CA VAL A 98 -7.05 -6.14 -8.44
C VAL A 98 -8.28 -5.59 -9.15
N PHE A 99 -9.43 -5.67 -8.49
CA PHE A 99 -10.71 -5.15 -8.96
C PHE A 99 -11.28 -4.21 -7.91
N TRP A 100 -11.85 -3.08 -8.34
CA TRP A 100 -12.50 -2.12 -7.43
C TRP A 100 -13.66 -1.39 -8.09
N GLY A 101 -14.57 -0.86 -7.28
CA GLY A 101 -15.75 -0.15 -7.77
C GLY A 101 -16.71 0.25 -6.66
N GLU A 102 -17.72 1.05 -7.01
CA GLU A 102 -18.75 1.53 -6.06
C GLU A 102 -19.70 0.41 -5.60
N VAL A 103 -19.74 -0.69 -6.35
CA VAL A 103 -20.51 -1.89 -6.05
C VAL A 103 -19.54 -3.04 -5.84
N ASP A 104 -19.80 -3.86 -4.82
CA ASP A 104 -19.05 -5.11 -4.62
C ASP A 104 -19.43 -6.12 -5.71
N GLY A 105 -18.53 -6.31 -6.67
CA GLY A 105 -18.68 -7.27 -7.77
C GLY A 105 -18.46 -8.73 -7.35
N GLY A 106 -18.15 -8.99 -6.08
CA GLY A 106 -17.98 -10.34 -5.56
C GLY A 106 -16.87 -11.10 -6.28
N THR A 107 -17.18 -12.28 -6.81
CA THR A 107 -16.22 -13.13 -7.56
C THR A 107 -16.46 -13.11 -9.06
N ASN A 108 -17.18 -12.11 -9.58
CA ASN A 108 -17.44 -11.93 -11.01
C ASN A 108 -16.68 -10.70 -11.52
N PRO A 109 -15.68 -10.87 -12.41
CA PRO A 109 -14.84 -9.76 -12.86
C PRO A 109 -15.63 -8.70 -13.65
N LEU A 110 -16.75 -9.05 -14.28
CA LEU A 110 -17.56 -8.11 -15.07
C LEU A 110 -18.45 -7.19 -14.25
N ASP A 111 -18.66 -7.52 -12.96
CA ASP A 111 -19.50 -6.72 -12.07
C ASP A 111 -18.69 -5.60 -11.39
N TRP A 112 -17.36 -5.61 -11.53
CA TRP A 112 -16.47 -4.58 -11.03
C TRP A 112 -16.31 -3.44 -12.03
N ALA A 113 -16.35 -2.20 -11.55
CA ALA A 113 -16.23 -1.02 -12.41
C ALA A 113 -14.81 -0.86 -13.00
N GLN A 114 -13.79 -1.20 -12.21
CA GLN A 114 -12.39 -1.03 -12.56
C GLN A 114 -11.58 -2.28 -12.23
N SER A 115 -10.50 -2.50 -12.98
CA SER A 115 -9.54 -3.56 -12.71
C SER A 115 -8.15 -3.18 -13.20
N ALA A 116 -7.12 -3.71 -12.54
CA ALA A 116 -5.73 -3.53 -12.94
C ALA A 116 -4.94 -4.81 -12.72
N PHE A 117 -4.09 -5.11 -13.70
CA PHE A 117 -3.06 -6.13 -13.57
C PHE A 117 -1.93 -5.60 -12.67
N VAL A 118 -1.57 -6.37 -11.65
CA VAL A 118 -0.54 -5.98 -10.67
C VAL A 118 0.81 -6.57 -11.07
N ILE A 119 0.87 -7.91 -11.20
CA ILE A 119 2.11 -8.63 -11.51
C ILE A 119 1.83 -10.09 -11.93
N SER A 120 2.77 -10.70 -12.65
CA SER A 120 2.85 -12.15 -12.88
C SER A 120 4.01 -12.75 -12.09
N PHE A 121 3.74 -13.87 -11.43
CA PHE A 121 4.73 -14.74 -10.80
C PHE A 121 5.12 -15.85 -11.77
N THR A 122 6.42 -16.15 -11.86
CA THR A 122 6.91 -17.26 -12.68
C THR A 122 8.00 -18.03 -11.94
N ASN A 123 7.82 -19.34 -11.81
CA ASN A 123 8.77 -20.23 -11.14
C ASN A 123 9.14 -19.79 -9.70
N VAL A 124 8.18 -19.21 -8.98
CA VAL A 124 8.38 -18.74 -7.60
C VAL A 124 7.96 -19.84 -6.62
N GLN A 125 8.90 -20.33 -5.82
CA GLN A 125 8.57 -21.26 -4.73
C GLN A 125 8.04 -20.51 -3.52
N TYR A 126 7.03 -21.09 -2.86
CA TYR A 126 6.41 -20.69 -1.59
C TYR A 126 6.94 -19.38 -0.96
N GLN A 127 6.17 -18.31 -1.10
CA GLN A 127 6.46 -17.04 -0.45
C GLN A 127 5.19 -16.49 0.20
N ALA A 128 5.31 -16.02 1.44
CA ALA A 128 4.32 -15.16 2.06
C ALA A 128 4.75 -13.72 1.79
N ALA A 129 3.91 -12.95 1.11
CA ALA A 129 4.20 -11.57 0.74
C ALA A 129 2.96 -10.69 0.91
N LEU A 130 3.22 -9.43 1.28
CA LEU A 130 2.25 -8.34 1.22
C LEU A 130 2.35 -7.70 -0.17
N TRP A 131 1.19 -7.44 -0.75
CA TRP A 131 1.06 -6.77 -2.03
C TRP A 131 0.11 -5.59 -1.90
N ASP A 132 0.43 -4.53 -2.62
CA ASP A 132 -0.33 -3.31 -2.69
C ASP A 132 -0.53 -2.85 -4.14
N TYR A 133 -1.56 -2.04 -4.34
CA TYR A 133 -1.84 -1.34 -5.58
C TYR A 133 -2.51 0.00 -5.28
N THR A 134 -1.95 1.09 -5.79
CA THR A 134 -2.54 2.43 -5.67
C THR A 134 -3.64 2.62 -6.72
N ALA A 135 -4.90 2.61 -6.28
CA ALA A 135 -6.02 3.03 -7.11
C ALA A 135 -6.07 4.56 -7.16
N THR A 136 -6.12 5.13 -8.36
CA THR A 136 -6.12 6.59 -8.60
C THR A 136 -7.39 7.03 -9.33
N GLY A 137 -7.68 8.33 -9.29
CA GLY A 137 -8.85 8.90 -9.99
C GLY A 137 -10.18 8.52 -9.34
N LEU A 138 -10.17 8.28 -8.03
CA LEU A 138 -11.36 8.03 -7.24
C LEU A 138 -12.13 9.35 -7.02
N VAL A 139 -13.43 9.23 -6.79
CA VAL A 139 -14.28 10.38 -6.48
C VAL A 139 -14.24 10.65 -4.97
N PRO A 140 -14.15 11.91 -4.50
CA PRO A 140 -14.20 12.23 -3.07
C PRO A 140 -15.56 11.90 -2.43
N GLU A 141 -15.55 11.65 -1.11
CA GLU A 141 -16.73 11.23 -0.31
C GLU A 141 -17.46 9.99 -0.85
N GLN A 142 -16.79 9.17 -1.66
CA GLN A 142 -17.39 8.04 -2.33
C GLN A 142 -16.95 6.72 -1.69
N THR A 143 -17.89 5.81 -1.53
CA THR A 143 -17.60 4.47 -1.01
C THR A 143 -17.25 3.53 -2.16
N TYR A 144 -16.14 2.81 -1.99
CA TYR A 144 -15.64 1.80 -2.89
C TYR A 144 -15.45 0.46 -2.17
N TYR A 145 -15.53 -0.61 -2.95
CA TYR A 145 -15.18 -1.97 -2.59
C TYR A 145 -13.98 -2.39 -3.44
N TYR A 146 -13.18 -3.33 -2.94
CA TYR A 146 -12.18 -3.98 -3.76
C TYR A 146 -11.95 -5.44 -3.40
N ARG A 147 -11.41 -6.16 -4.38
CA ARG A 147 -10.98 -7.54 -4.22
C ARG A 147 -9.85 -7.90 -5.17
N PHE A 148 -8.82 -8.56 -4.64
CA PHE A 148 -7.79 -9.17 -5.47
C PHE A 148 -8.20 -10.56 -5.96
N ARG A 149 -7.67 -10.93 -7.13
CA ARG A 149 -7.83 -12.24 -7.75
C ARG A 149 -6.46 -12.76 -8.15
N LEU A 150 -6.21 -14.01 -7.81
CA LEU A 150 -5.08 -14.78 -8.29
C LEU A 150 -5.56 -15.81 -9.31
N SER A 151 -4.97 -15.81 -10.51
CA SER A 151 -5.38 -16.73 -11.58
C SER A 151 -4.19 -17.38 -12.28
N ASN A 152 -4.32 -18.66 -12.61
CA ASN A 152 -3.46 -19.39 -13.55
C ASN A 152 -4.30 -20.42 -14.33
N ALA A 153 -3.67 -21.30 -15.11
CA ALA A 153 -4.39 -22.28 -15.93
C ALA A 153 -5.28 -23.25 -15.12
N GLY A 154 -4.98 -23.50 -13.85
CA GLY A 154 -5.71 -24.43 -12.98
C GLY A 154 -6.44 -23.79 -11.80
N THR A 155 -6.21 -22.51 -11.53
CA THR A 155 -6.64 -21.83 -10.31
C THR A 155 -7.26 -20.49 -10.64
N ASN A 156 -8.36 -20.17 -9.96
CA ASN A 156 -8.97 -18.86 -9.99
C ASN A 156 -9.45 -18.52 -8.57
N ALA A 157 -8.52 -18.03 -7.74
CA ALA A 157 -8.75 -17.75 -6.34
C ALA A 157 -9.08 -16.28 -6.15
N TRP A 158 -10.22 -16.00 -5.53
CA TRP A 158 -10.62 -14.65 -5.15
C TRP A 158 -10.32 -14.41 -3.68
N ALA A 159 -9.78 -13.25 -3.38
CA ALA A 159 -9.46 -12.84 -2.02
C ALA A 159 -10.72 -12.66 -1.17
N SER A 160 -10.63 -13.01 0.11
CA SER A 160 -11.71 -12.84 1.09
C SER A 160 -11.17 -12.11 2.32
N PRO A 161 -11.97 -11.25 3.00
CA PRO A 161 -13.26 -10.72 2.55
C PRO A 161 -13.10 -9.71 1.40
N SER A 162 -14.22 -9.23 0.84
CA SER A 162 -14.20 -7.94 0.11
C SER A 162 -14.03 -6.83 1.14
N TRP A 163 -13.12 -5.89 0.89
CA TRP A 163 -12.97 -4.72 1.76
C TRP A 163 -13.70 -3.53 1.17
N LYS A 164 -14.32 -2.76 2.07
CA LYS A 164 -14.93 -1.48 1.75
C LYS A 164 -14.11 -0.34 2.34
N PHE A 165 -14.05 0.77 1.64
CA PHE A 165 -13.48 2.02 2.14
C PHE A 165 -14.25 3.20 1.56
N SER A 166 -14.15 4.35 2.21
CA SER A 166 -14.68 5.60 1.69
C SER A 166 -13.49 6.54 1.47
N THR A 167 -13.40 7.14 0.29
CA THR A 167 -12.45 8.22 0.06
C THR A 167 -12.74 9.35 1.03
N LEU A 168 -11.68 10.09 1.34
CA LEU A 168 -11.84 11.28 2.16
C LEU A 168 -12.71 12.30 1.42
N PRO A 169 -13.36 13.22 2.17
CA PRO A 169 -13.86 14.41 1.52
C PRO A 169 -12.74 15.08 0.74
N LEU A 170 -13.11 15.71 -0.38
CA LEU A 170 -12.23 16.66 -1.04
C LEU A 170 -11.81 17.61 0.08
N MET A 171 -10.50 17.81 0.29
CA MET A 171 -10.09 18.78 1.29
C MET A 171 -10.72 20.11 0.91
N ASP A 172 -11.71 20.56 1.72
CA ASP A 172 -12.29 21.88 1.58
C ASP A 172 -11.24 22.86 2.11
N VAL A 173 -10.33 23.25 1.23
CA VAL A 173 -9.35 24.32 1.46
C VAL A 173 -10.01 25.70 1.59
N GLY A 174 -11.35 25.76 1.56
CA GLY A 174 -12.08 26.98 1.25
C GLY A 174 -11.85 27.39 -0.21
N PRO A 175 -12.28 28.60 -0.60
CA PRO A 175 -11.98 29.10 -1.93
C PRO A 175 -10.45 29.20 -2.12
N VAL A 176 -9.96 28.65 -3.23
CA VAL A 176 -8.57 28.80 -3.70
C VAL A 176 -8.55 29.67 -4.95
N THR A 177 -7.41 30.30 -5.24
CA THR A 177 -7.23 31.00 -6.51
C THR A 177 -7.19 30.03 -7.69
N THR A 178 -7.71 30.47 -8.83
CA THR A 178 -7.80 29.67 -10.05
C THR A 178 -6.44 29.51 -10.70
N ASN A 179 -5.62 30.57 -10.70
CA ASN A 179 -4.38 30.60 -11.48
C ASN A 179 -3.25 29.79 -10.84
N HIS A 180 -3.27 29.59 -9.51
CA HIS A 180 -2.15 28.98 -8.79
C HIS A 180 -2.54 28.13 -7.57
N LEU A 181 -3.84 27.86 -7.37
CA LEU A 181 -4.36 27.01 -6.30
C LEU A 181 -3.92 27.46 -4.89
N VAL A 182 -3.79 28.77 -4.68
CA VAL A 182 -3.42 29.34 -3.37
C VAL A 182 -4.69 29.47 -2.51
N PRO A 183 -4.74 28.91 -1.29
CA PRO A 183 -5.89 29.06 -0.41
C PRO A 183 -6.15 30.51 -0.01
N HIS A 184 -7.41 30.96 -0.11
CA HIS A 184 -7.80 32.29 0.37
C HIS A 184 -7.62 32.40 1.89
N SER A 185 -7.72 31.27 2.61
CA SER A 185 -7.44 31.20 4.05
C SER A 185 -5.99 31.57 4.37
N TRP A 186 -5.03 31.10 3.56
CA TRP A 186 -3.61 31.45 3.66
C TRP A 186 -3.40 32.93 3.35
N LEU A 187 -3.96 33.44 2.24
CA LEU A 187 -3.89 34.88 1.91
C LEU A 187 -4.43 35.77 3.03
N ASN A 188 -5.61 35.42 3.57
CA ASN A 188 -6.24 36.15 4.67
C ASN A 188 -5.43 36.12 5.97
N SER A 189 -4.53 35.13 6.15
CA SER A 189 -3.66 35.05 7.33
C SER A 189 -2.56 36.11 7.33
N TYR A 190 -2.12 36.57 6.15
CA TYR A 190 -1.16 37.66 6.00
C TYR A 190 -1.86 39.02 5.95
N ASP A 191 -2.87 39.16 5.09
CA ASP A 191 -3.71 40.35 5.02
C ASP A 191 -5.12 39.98 4.55
N SER A 192 -6.11 40.27 5.39
CA SER A 192 -7.52 40.02 5.07
C SER A 192 -7.99 40.72 3.78
N SER A 193 -7.38 41.84 3.41
CA SER A 193 -7.72 42.59 2.20
C SER A 193 -7.28 41.90 0.92
N TRP A 194 -6.31 40.99 0.97
CA TRP A 194 -5.86 40.23 -0.20
C TRP A 194 -6.95 39.34 -0.78
N THR A 195 -7.97 39.01 0.01
CA THR A 195 -9.12 38.22 -0.46
C THR A 195 -10.13 39.01 -1.29
N ASN A 196 -10.01 40.35 -1.37
CA ASN A 196 -10.90 41.17 -2.20
C ASN A 196 -10.66 40.99 -3.69
N ASP A 197 -9.41 40.74 -4.09
CA ASP A 197 -9.00 40.43 -5.46
C ASP A 197 -7.83 39.40 -5.45
N ALA A 198 -8.11 38.23 -4.88
CA ALA A 198 -7.10 37.20 -4.64
C ALA A 198 -6.31 36.81 -5.90
N GLU A 199 -6.94 36.85 -7.08
CA GLU A 199 -6.29 36.51 -8.36
C GLU A 199 -5.21 37.53 -8.78
N ALA A 200 -5.38 38.80 -8.40
CA ALA A 200 -4.37 39.83 -8.63
C ALA A 200 -3.27 39.77 -7.56
N GLU A 201 -3.66 39.60 -6.29
CA GLU A 201 -2.74 39.62 -5.14
C GLU A 201 -1.73 38.47 -5.19
N VAL A 202 -2.14 37.28 -5.65
CA VAL A 202 -1.22 36.15 -5.81
C VAL A 202 -0.08 36.42 -6.80
N MET A 203 -0.26 37.38 -7.72
CA MET A 203 0.71 37.74 -8.76
C MET A 203 1.64 38.88 -8.37
N LEU A 204 1.45 39.49 -7.19
CA LEU A 204 2.29 40.57 -6.70
C LEU A 204 3.51 40.04 -5.96
N ASP A 205 4.56 40.85 -5.93
CA ASP A 205 5.74 40.70 -5.09
C ASP A 205 5.63 41.78 -4.01
N HIS A 206 5.11 41.41 -2.83
CA HIS A 206 4.71 42.37 -1.80
C HIS A 206 5.90 42.97 -1.05
N ASP A 207 6.99 42.23 -0.92
CA ASP A 207 8.17 42.64 -0.17
C ASP A 207 9.37 43.05 -1.05
N GLY A 208 9.28 42.83 -2.35
CA GLY A 208 10.24 43.25 -3.37
C GLY A 208 11.47 42.36 -3.49
N ASP A 209 11.41 41.11 -3.06
CA ASP A 209 12.52 40.17 -3.09
C ASP A 209 12.67 39.42 -4.43
N GLY A 210 11.70 39.61 -5.33
CA GLY A 210 11.66 39.01 -6.66
C GLY A 210 10.81 37.73 -6.76
N TYR A 211 10.13 37.32 -5.69
CA TYR A 211 9.17 36.22 -5.67
C TYR A 211 7.75 36.78 -5.54
N THR A 212 6.83 36.25 -6.35
CA THR A 212 5.42 36.60 -6.23
C THR A 212 4.75 35.77 -5.14
N THR A 213 3.70 36.28 -4.52
CA THR A 213 2.93 35.66 -3.43
C THR A 213 2.59 34.18 -3.66
N TRP A 214 2.20 33.77 -4.87
CA TRP A 214 1.94 32.35 -5.14
C TRP A 214 3.20 31.49 -5.06
N GLN A 215 4.34 31.99 -5.52
CA GLN A 215 5.62 31.27 -5.44
C GLN A 215 6.01 31.06 -3.99
N GLU A 216 5.74 32.05 -3.14
CA GLU A 216 6.05 32.01 -1.72
C GLU A 216 5.15 31.04 -0.96
N TYR A 217 3.86 30.99 -1.29
CA TYR A 217 2.98 29.94 -0.77
C TYR A 217 3.56 28.54 -1.06
N TRP A 218 3.90 28.25 -2.31
CA TRP A 218 4.44 26.94 -2.70
C TRP A 218 5.85 26.67 -2.17
N CYS A 219 6.62 27.72 -1.89
CA CYS A 219 7.93 27.65 -1.27
C CYS A 219 7.85 27.60 0.27
N GLY A 220 6.67 27.80 0.86
CA GLY A 220 6.47 27.95 2.29
C GLY A 220 7.34 29.05 2.90
N THR A 221 7.38 30.21 2.24
CA THR A 221 8.03 31.45 2.70
C THR A 221 6.99 32.52 3.04
N ASP A 222 7.42 33.62 3.65
CA ASP A 222 6.54 34.72 4.06
C ASP A 222 6.55 35.87 3.04
N PRO A 223 5.42 36.15 2.37
CA PRO A 223 5.30 37.19 1.34
C PRO A 223 5.45 38.63 1.78
N ASN A 224 5.62 38.87 3.08
CA ASN A 224 5.90 40.20 3.61
C ASN A 224 7.32 40.33 4.19
N ASN A 225 8.18 39.34 3.96
CA ASN A 225 9.51 39.28 4.54
C ASN A 225 10.58 38.92 3.50
N SER A 226 11.23 39.95 2.96
CA SER A 226 12.25 39.83 1.90
C SER A 226 13.54 39.12 2.29
N ASN A 227 13.61 38.55 3.49
CA ASN A 227 14.68 37.64 3.92
C ASN A 227 14.23 36.17 3.98
N SER A 228 12.95 35.88 3.73
CA SER A 228 12.33 34.56 3.77
C SER A 228 12.48 33.88 2.42
N PHE A 229 13.52 33.06 2.27
CA PHE A 229 13.83 32.39 1.00
C PHE A 229 13.83 30.88 1.13
N PHE A 230 13.22 30.20 0.16
CA PHE A 230 13.38 28.76 0.01
C PHE A 230 14.70 28.42 -0.68
N LYS A 231 15.72 28.20 0.14
CA LYS A 231 17.09 27.91 -0.30
C LYS A 231 17.76 26.88 0.60
N THR A 232 18.78 26.22 0.06
CA THR A 232 19.67 25.40 0.89
C THR A 232 20.59 26.31 1.69
N ASP A 233 20.45 26.28 3.01
CA ASP A 233 21.28 27.08 3.92
C ASP A 233 22.63 26.40 4.20
N ALA A 234 22.61 25.09 4.41
CA ALA A 234 23.82 24.34 4.71
C ALA A 234 23.77 22.91 4.19
N VAL A 235 24.94 22.40 3.80
CA VAL A 235 25.17 20.97 3.55
C VAL A 235 26.47 20.56 4.24
N TYR A 236 26.38 19.67 5.21
CA TYR A 236 27.54 19.24 6.01
C TYR A 236 27.46 17.77 6.44
N ARG A 237 28.56 17.22 6.95
CA ARG A 237 28.61 15.83 7.42
C ARG A 237 28.29 15.73 8.91
N VAL A 238 27.48 14.73 9.27
CA VAL A 238 27.19 14.32 10.65
C VAL A 238 27.51 12.84 10.77
N GLY A 239 28.70 12.51 11.29
CA GLY A 239 29.22 11.15 11.30
C GLY A 239 29.36 10.58 9.89
N GLN A 240 28.66 9.48 9.59
CA GLN A 240 28.62 8.88 8.25
C GLN A 240 27.53 9.47 7.34
N GLN A 241 26.70 10.38 7.85
CA GLN A 241 25.59 10.99 7.13
C GLN A 241 25.98 12.36 6.56
N VAL A 242 25.26 12.78 5.52
CA VAL A 242 25.19 14.16 5.04
C VAL A 242 23.86 14.74 5.48
N CYS A 243 23.91 15.93 6.08
CA CYS A 243 22.78 16.74 6.46
C CYS A 243 22.62 17.89 5.46
N VAL A 244 21.39 18.10 4.99
CA VAL A 244 20.95 19.25 4.20
C VAL A 244 19.97 20.05 5.05
N GLU A 245 20.19 21.36 5.15
CA GLU A 245 19.37 22.28 5.93
C GLU A 245 18.75 23.39 5.07
N TRP A 246 17.53 23.78 5.43
CA TRP A 246 16.81 24.93 4.87
C TRP A 246 15.81 25.47 5.89
N GLN A 247 15.26 26.65 5.63
CA GLN A 247 14.19 27.26 6.42
C GLN A 247 12.86 27.25 5.67
N HIS A 248 11.78 27.19 6.41
CA HIS A 248 10.45 27.64 6.01
C HIS A 248 9.96 28.67 7.03
N ASP A 249 9.01 29.51 6.62
CA ASP A 249 8.37 30.50 7.48
C ASP A 249 6.86 30.24 7.51
N ASN A 250 6.41 29.62 8.59
CA ASN A 250 5.02 29.20 8.81
C ASN A 250 4.35 28.55 7.58
N PRO A 251 4.92 27.47 7.01
CA PRO A 251 4.38 26.83 5.82
C PRO A 251 2.98 26.25 6.09
N ASP A 252 2.10 26.31 5.09
CA ASP A 252 0.78 25.68 5.21
C ASP A 252 0.95 24.16 5.41
N GLY A 253 0.21 23.59 6.36
CA GLY A 253 0.28 22.16 6.70
C GLY A 253 -0.17 21.22 5.58
N GLN A 254 -0.81 21.76 4.53
CA GLN A 254 -1.25 21.01 3.36
C GLN A 254 -0.22 21.04 2.20
N LEU A 255 0.88 21.79 2.34
CA LEU A 255 1.93 21.77 1.33
C LEU A 255 2.51 20.34 1.18
N PRO A 256 2.76 19.91 -0.08
CA PRO A 256 3.35 18.61 -0.32
C PRO A 256 4.80 18.53 0.22
N PRO A 257 5.34 17.31 0.38
CA PRO A 257 6.74 17.14 0.75
C PRO A 257 7.68 17.86 -0.21
N ILE A 258 8.71 18.51 0.32
CA ILE A 258 9.82 19.01 -0.49
C ILE A 258 10.66 17.83 -0.95
N ALA A 259 10.87 17.69 -2.26
CA ALA A 259 11.80 16.71 -2.80
C ALA A 259 13.24 17.22 -2.74
N ILE A 260 14.14 16.33 -2.34
CA ILE A 260 15.57 16.52 -2.39
C ILE A 260 16.09 15.72 -3.57
N TYR A 261 16.72 16.41 -4.51
CA TYR A 261 17.45 15.78 -5.61
C TYR A 261 18.94 15.86 -5.35
N SER A 262 19.68 14.86 -5.83
CA SER A 262 21.13 14.83 -5.75
C SER A 262 21.78 14.57 -7.11
N CYS A 263 23.01 15.03 -7.28
CA CYS A 263 23.78 14.85 -8.51
C CYS A 263 25.27 14.71 -8.20
N SER A 264 26.00 13.88 -8.96
CA SER A 264 27.44 13.72 -8.79
C SER A 264 28.28 14.81 -9.49
N ASN A 265 27.69 15.55 -10.43
CA ASN A 265 28.37 16.59 -11.21
C ASN A 265 27.41 17.71 -11.60
N LEU A 266 27.65 18.94 -11.12
CA LEU A 266 26.78 20.09 -11.41
C LEU A 266 26.68 20.49 -12.88
N ILE A 267 27.70 20.18 -13.70
CA ILE A 267 27.79 20.62 -15.09
C ILE A 267 27.10 19.61 -16.03
N SER A 268 27.30 18.32 -15.79
CA SER A 268 26.89 17.27 -16.73
C SER A 268 26.19 16.07 -16.09
N GLY A 269 26.03 16.06 -14.77
CA GLY A 269 25.39 14.95 -14.08
C GLY A 269 23.87 15.06 -14.12
N VAL A 270 23.22 13.91 -14.00
CA VAL A 270 21.75 13.82 -13.93
C VAL A 270 21.31 14.01 -12.49
N TRP A 271 20.34 14.90 -12.27
CA TRP A 271 19.69 15.05 -10.98
C TRP A 271 18.77 13.86 -10.73
N GLN A 272 19.00 13.15 -9.64
CA GLN A 272 18.25 11.96 -9.23
C GLN A 272 17.53 12.24 -7.92
N TYR A 273 16.31 11.72 -7.78
CA TYR A 273 15.56 11.81 -6.52
C TYR A 273 16.36 11.12 -5.41
N ALA A 274 16.56 11.84 -4.30
CA ALA A 274 17.32 11.37 -3.15
C ALA A 274 16.42 11.09 -1.94
N GLY A 275 15.27 11.77 -1.85
CA GLY A 275 14.28 11.63 -0.80
C GLY A 275 13.40 12.87 -0.73
N GLU A 276 12.56 12.95 0.30
CA GLU A 276 11.68 14.09 0.53
C GLU A 276 11.46 14.34 2.02
N LYS A 277 10.88 15.49 2.35
CA LYS A 277 10.53 15.87 3.71
C LYS A 277 9.31 16.80 3.73
N ASN A 278 8.34 16.51 4.59
CA ASN A 278 7.22 17.43 4.85
C ASN A 278 7.75 18.78 5.38
N PRO A 279 7.27 19.92 4.86
CA PRO A 279 7.59 21.24 5.40
C PRO A 279 7.24 21.34 6.88
N THR A 280 8.12 21.95 7.66
CA THR A 280 7.86 22.32 9.06
C THR A 280 8.30 23.77 9.27
N ASP A 281 7.63 24.50 10.15
CA ASP A 281 8.02 25.88 10.47
C ASP A 281 9.46 25.95 11.02
N GLY A 282 10.25 26.91 10.53
CA GLY A 282 11.64 27.12 10.89
C GLY A 282 12.63 26.13 10.25
N LEU A 283 13.60 25.66 11.03
CA LEU A 283 14.73 24.86 10.53
C LEU A 283 14.30 23.44 10.14
N ASN A 284 14.45 23.12 8.86
CA ASN A 284 14.24 21.80 8.31
C ASN A 284 15.58 21.11 8.04
N THR A 285 15.65 19.82 8.34
CA THR A 285 16.85 19.00 8.10
C THR A 285 16.50 17.67 7.44
N TRP A 286 17.35 17.26 6.49
CA TRP A 286 17.28 15.94 5.84
C TRP A 286 18.64 15.25 5.88
N LEU A 287 18.65 13.95 6.20
CA LEU A 287 19.85 13.15 6.40
C LEU A 287 19.93 11.98 5.41
N SER A 288 21.11 11.75 4.83
CA SER A 288 21.39 10.59 3.97
C SER A 288 22.79 10.02 4.15
N THR A 289 23.05 8.79 3.73
CA THR A 289 24.36 8.11 3.80
C THR A 289 24.94 7.86 2.39
N PRO A 290 25.30 8.91 1.63
CA PRO A 290 25.80 8.72 0.27
C PRO A 290 27.16 8.03 0.26
N SER A 291 27.35 7.11 -0.69
CA SER A 291 28.63 6.41 -0.91
C SER A 291 29.71 7.26 -1.57
N GLN A 292 29.35 8.44 -2.07
CA GLN A 292 30.23 9.39 -2.74
C GLN A 292 29.86 10.84 -2.40
N LYS A 293 30.66 11.80 -2.86
CA LYS A 293 30.32 13.23 -2.77
C LYS A 293 29.23 13.56 -3.80
N LEU A 294 28.16 14.20 -3.35
CA LEU A 294 27.05 14.64 -4.16
C LEU A 294 26.76 16.14 -3.94
N PHE A 295 26.10 16.74 -4.91
CA PHE A 295 25.45 18.04 -4.81
C PHE A 295 23.96 17.83 -4.59
N TYR A 296 23.31 18.78 -3.94
CA TYR A 296 21.89 18.68 -3.57
C TYR A 296 21.14 19.91 -4.06
N ARG A 297 19.86 19.73 -4.38
CA ARG A 297 18.91 20.82 -4.61
C ARG A 297 17.55 20.45 -4.03
N LEU A 298 16.84 21.47 -3.57
CA LEU A 298 15.46 21.37 -3.12
C LEU A 298 14.52 21.62 -4.30
N VAL A 299 13.41 20.90 -4.34
CA VAL A 299 12.41 21.01 -5.40
C VAL A 299 11.03 20.93 -4.76
N VAL A 300 10.20 21.94 -5.00
CA VAL A 300 8.77 21.89 -4.69
C VAL A 300 8.13 20.88 -5.66
N THR A 301 7.52 19.82 -5.14
CA THR A 301 7.09 18.67 -5.96
C THR A 301 5.81 18.90 -6.73
N ASN A 302 4.99 19.85 -6.31
CA ASN A 302 3.76 20.21 -7.00
C ASN A 302 3.86 21.68 -7.37
N THR A 303 4.18 21.97 -8.62
CA THR A 303 3.67 23.20 -9.23
C THR A 303 2.21 22.96 -9.58
N PRO A 304 1.31 23.95 -9.46
CA PRO A 304 0.02 23.92 -10.15
C PRO A 304 0.19 23.57 -11.64
#